data_AF-A0A2J6J6E3-F1
#
_entry.id   AF-A0A2J6J6E3-F1
#
_cell.length_a   1.000
_cell.length_b   1.000
_cell.length_c   1.000
_cell.angle_alpha   90.00
_cell.angle_beta   90.00
_cell.angle_gamma   90.00
#
_symmetry.space_group_name_H-M   'P 1'
#
loop_
_entity.id
_entity.type
_entity.pdbx_description
1 polymer ?
#
loop_
_entity_poly.entity_id
_entity_poly.type
_entity_poly.pdbx_seq_one_letter_code
_entity_poly.pdbx_strand_id
1 'polypeptide(L)' 'YEHLTPPDLVVVLRASVDCLRTRKTDIDMERHRMKADAVNAVPRADGVVLVDAEQPYAQVLLAVKRAVWNSL' A
#
# COMPACT_ATOMS: atom_id res chain seq x y z
N TYR A 1 -3.58 8.61 23.91
CA TYR A 1 -2.73 8.65 22.70
C TYR A 1 -1.22 8.73 23.03
N GLU A 2 -0.79 8.59 24.29
CA GLU A 2 0.62 8.74 24.71
C GLU A 2 1.51 7.49 24.54
N HIS A 3 0.96 6.36 24.05
CA HIS A 3 1.71 5.10 23.88
C HIS A 3 1.78 4.62 22.42
N LEU A 4 1.36 5.44 21.46
CA LEU A 4 1.53 5.12 20.05
C LEU A 4 2.90 5.63 19.61
N THR A 5 3.90 4.74 19.64
CA THR A 5 5.17 5.00 18.98
C THR A 5 4.96 5.03 17.46
N PRO A 6 5.65 5.92 16.74
CA PRO A 6 5.60 5.92 15.28
C PRO A 6 6.11 4.56 14.76
N PRO A 7 5.54 4.06 13.66
CA PRO A 7 6.00 2.81 13.06
C PRO A 7 7.42 2.99 12.50
N ASP A 8 8.27 1.97 12.69
CA ASP A 8 9.64 1.95 12.13
C ASP A 8 9.64 1.86 10.59
N LEU A 9 8.60 1.22 10.04
CA LEU A 9 8.39 1.07 8.60
C LEU A 9 6.89 1.09 8.26
N VAL A 10 6.52 1.92 7.29
CA VAL A 10 5.20 1.97 6.66
C VAL A 10 5.32 1.45 5.23
N VAL A 11 4.65 0.35 4.93
CA VAL A 11 4.60 -0.20 3.56
C VAL A 11 3.26 0.14 2.93
N VAL A 12 3.31 0.94 1.86
CA VAL A 12 2.12 1.41 1.12
C VAL A 12 1.97 0.59 -0.15
N LEU A 13 0.90 -0.20 -0.22
CA LEU A 13 0.55 -0.99 -1.40
C LEU A 13 -0.31 -0.14 -2.35
N ARG A 14 0.30 0.29 -3.46
CA ARG A 14 -0.36 1.11 -4.48
C ARG A 14 -0.94 0.23 -5.58
N ALA A 15 -2.16 0.54 -5.99
CA ALA A 15 -2.81 -0.07 -7.13
C ALA A 15 -3.81 0.92 -7.74
N SER A 16 -4.08 0.76 -9.02
CA SER A 16 -5.15 1.45 -9.71
C SER A 16 -6.52 0.98 -9.21
N VAL A 17 -7.49 1.89 -9.30
CA VAL A 17 -8.91 1.59 -9.03
C VAL A 17 -9.39 0.44 -9.93
N ASP A 18 -8.93 0.38 -11.18
CA ASP A 18 -9.28 -0.68 -12.12
C ASP A 18 -8.78 -2.06 -11.67
N CYS A 19 -7.53 -2.16 -11.22
CA CYS A 19 -6.98 -3.39 -10.67
C CYS A 19 -7.73 -3.83 -9.40
N LEU A 20 -8.08 -2.87 -8.53
CA LEU A 20 -8.81 -3.19 -7.32
C LEU A 20 -10.26 -3.61 -7.61
N ARG A 21 -10.88 -3.05 -8.66
CA ARG A 21 -12.25 -3.38 -9.10
C ARG A 21 -12.37 -4.81 -9.61
N THR A 22 -11.37 -5.29 -10.37
CA THR A 22 -11.38 -6.69 -10.83
C THR A 22 -11.29 -7.69 -9.67
N ARG A 23 -10.70 -7.28 -8.54
CA ARG A 23 -10.56 -8.10 -7.33
C ARG A 23 -11.75 -7.99 -6.37
N LYS A 24 -12.56 -6.94 -6.45
CA LYS A 24 -13.74 -6.71 -5.61
C LYS A 24 -14.88 -6.10 -6.42
N THR A 25 -15.81 -6.95 -6.83
CA THR A 25 -16.94 -6.58 -7.70
C THR A 25 -18.14 -6.00 -6.94
N ASP A 26 -18.19 -6.13 -5.62
CA ASP A 26 -19.35 -5.78 -4.77
C ASP A 26 -19.13 -4.50 -3.93
N ILE A 27 -18.44 -3.50 -4.49
CA ILE A 27 -18.08 -2.29 -3.76
C ILE A 27 -18.58 -1.03 -4.48
N ASP A 28 -19.07 -0.10 -3.67
CA ASP A 28 -19.35 1.29 -4.07
C ASP A 28 -18.11 1.96 -4.69
N MET A 29 -18.22 2.29 -5.96
CA MET A 29 -17.14 2.82 -6.79
C MET A 29 -16.62 4.16 -6.30
N GLU A 30 -17.48 5.02 -5.75
CA GLU A 30 -17.07 6.35 -5.27
C GLU A 30 -16.16 6.20 -4.05
N ARG A 31 -16.61 5.41 -3.08
CA ARG A 31 -15.84 5.10 -1.86
C ARG A 31 -14.53 4.40 -2.17
N HIS A 32 -14.50 3.55 -3.19
CA HIS A 32 -13.31 2.82 -3.59
C HIS A 32 -12.27 3.72 -4.26
N ARG A 33 -12.73 4.62 -5.14
CA ARG A 33 -11.88 5.63 -5.77
C ARG A 33 -11.27 6.55 -4.72
N MET A 34 -12.06 7.07 -3.79
CA MET A 34 -11.57 7.90 -2.69
C MET A 34 -10.47 7.20 -1.88
N LYS A 35 -10.64 5.90 -1.59
CA LYS A 35 -9.64 5.13 -0.85
C LYS A 35 -8.36 4.93 -1.66
N ALA A 36 -8.48 4.55 -2.93
CA ALA A 36 -7.31 4.34 -3.79
C ALA A 36 -6.53 5.64 -3.98
N ASP A 37 -7.22 6.76 -4.21
CA ASP A 37 -6.61 8.07 -4.36
C ASP A 37 -5.88 8.49 -3.08
N ALA A 38 -6.48 8.29 -1.90
CA ALA A 38 -5.83 8.58 -0.62
C ALA A 38 -4.54 7.76 -0.39
N VAL A 39 -4.55 6.47 -0.72
CA VAL A 39 -3.36 5.59 -0.59
C VAL A 39 -2.29 5.96 -1.61
N ASN A 40 -2.69 6.25 -2.84
CA ASN A 40 -1.77 6.63 -3.92
C ASN A 40 -1.16 8.02 -3.71
N ALA A 41 -1.83 8.90 -2.98
CA ALA A 41 -1.33 10.23 -2.61
C ALA A 41 -0.28 10.22 -1.50
N VAL A 42 -0.10 9.11 -0.76
CA VAL A 42 0.90 9.03 0.33
C VAL A 42 2.31 9.23 -0.25
N PRO A 43 3.04 10.28 0.13
CA PRO A 43 4.35 10.58 -0.47
C PRO A 43 5.41 9.56 -0.04
N ARG A 44 6.52 9.50 -0.79
CA ARG A 44 7.74 8.87 -0.27
C ARG A 44 8.26 9.74 0.87
N ALA A 45 8.56 9.10 1.99
CA ALA A 45 9.18 9.72 3.15
C ALA A 45 10.11 8.71 3.82
N ASP A 46 10.95 9.16 4.74
CA ASP A 46 11.79 8.27 5.53
C ASP A 46 10.92 7.29 6.31
N GLY A 47 11.26 6.00 6.24
CA GLY A 47 10.44 4.93 6.80
C GLY A 47 9.17 4.59 6.01
N VAL A 48 8.91 5.21 4.84
CA VAL A 48 7.75 4.88 3.99
C VAL A 48 8.18 4.26 2.66
N VAL A 49 7.84 2.99 2.46
CA VAL A 49 8.13 2.24 1.23
C VAL A 49 6.87 2.05 0.41
N LEU A 50 6.93 2.48 -0.85
CA LEU A 50 5.85 2.32 -1.80
C LEU A 50 6.07 1.05 -2.62
N VAL A 51 5.10 0.14 -2.61
CA VAL A 51 5.13 -1.13 -3.35
C VAL A 51 3.96 -1.15 -4.33
N ASP A 52 4.26 -1.50 -5.57
CA ASP A 52 3.26 -1.73 -6.61
C ASP A 52 2.56 -3.08 -6.40
N ALA A 53 1.26 -3.02 -6.09
CA ALA A 53 0.41 -4.18 -5.80
C ALA A 53 -0.35 -4.72 -7.02
N GLU A 54 -0.10 -4.16 -8.21
CA GLU A 54 -0.59 -4.71 -9.48
C GLU A 54 0.28 -5.87 -9.97
N GLN A 55 1.52 -5.95 -9.50
CA GLN A 55 2.43 -7.05 -9.81
C GLN A 55 1.90 -8.41 -9.31
N PRO A 56 2.40 -9.52 -9.87
CA PRO A 56 2.11 -10.85 -9.35
C PRO A 56 2.43 -10.95 -7.86
N TYR A 57 1.60 -11.68 -7.11
CA TYR A 57 1.70 -11.82 -5.65
C TYR A 57 3.12 -12.13 -5.16
N ALA A 58 3.84 -13.03 -5.84
CA ALA A 58 5.21 -13.39 -5.48
C ALA A 58 6.19 -12.21 -5.54
N GLN A 59 6.02 -11.30 -6.51
CA GLN A 59 6.85 -10.11 -6.67
C GLN A 59 6.52 -9.06 -5.62
N VAL A 60 5.22 -8.85 -5.35
CA VAL A 60 4.77 -7.97 -4.25
C VAL A 60 5.33 -8.45 -2.92
N LEU A 61 5.22 -9.75 -2.64
CA LEU A 61 5.73 -10.36 -1.41
C LEU A 61 7.25 -10.19 -1.28
N LEU A 62 8.00 -10.39 -2.37
CA LEU A 62 9.45 -10.20 -2.37
C LEU A 62 9.82 -8.73 -2.12
N ALA A 63 9.11 -7.78 -2.72
CA ALA A 63 9.33 -6.36 -2.51
C ALA A 63 9.09 -5.96 -1.04
N VAL A 64 8.01 -6.46 -0.43
CA VAL A 64 7.71 -6.23 0.99
C VAL A 64 8.80 -6.86 1.89
N LYS A 65 9.22 -8.10 1.62
CA LYS A 65 10.29 -8.76 2.38
C LYS A 65 11.61 -7.99 2.32
N ARG A 66 11.97 -7.48 1.15
CA ARG A 66 13.16 -6.64 0.98
C ARG A 66 13.04 -5.32 1.74
N ALA A 67 11.86 -4.70 1.73
CA ALA A 67 11.60 -3.47 2.48
C ALA A 67 11.79 -3.68 3.99
N VAL A 68 11.22 -4.77 4.53
CA VAL A 68 11.40 -5.16 5.95
C VAL A 68 12.85 -5.48 6.27
N TRP A 69 13.55 -6.21 5.39
CA TRP A 69 14.95 -6.56 5.62
C TRP A 69 15.86 -5.33 5.65
N ASN A 70 15.58 -4.32 4.82
CA ASN A 70 16.38 -3.09 4.77
C ASN A 70 16.06 -2.10 5.90
N SER A 71 14.98 -2.32 6.65
CA SER A 71 14.60 -1.48 7.80
C SER A 71 15.05 -2.05 9.15
N LEU A 72 15.60 -3.26 9.16
CA LEU A 72 16.21 -3.92 10.32
C LEU A 72 17.69 -3.56 10.42
#